data_AF-A0A017RYI9-F1
#
_entry.id   AF-A0A017RYI9-F1
#
_cell.length_a   1.000
_cell.length_b   1.000
_cell.length_c   1.000
_cell.angle_alpha   90.00
_cell.angle_beta   90.00
_cell.angle_gamma   90.00
#
_symmetry.space_group_name_H-M   'P 1'
#
loop_
_entity.id
_entity.type
_entity.pdbx_description
1 polymer ?
#
loop_
_entity_poly.entity_id
_entity_poly.type
_entity_poly.pdbx_seq_one_letter_code
_entity_poly.pdbx_strand_id
1 'polypeptide(L)' 'MRCFICENEIKDGNGINLLNEKICSLCVASIGEIKINHVLYNYYKDKIRDIYRLNMNRNIIIKS' A
#
# COMPACT_ATOMS: atom_id res chain seq x y z
N MET A 1 -13.13 -3.20 5.33
CA MET A 1 -11.72 -3.41 4.91
C MET A 1 -10.97 -2.10 5.06
N ARG A 2 -9.71 -2.11 5.52
CA ARG A 2 -8.91 -0.89 5.74
C ARG A 2 -7.83 -0.72 4.68
N CYS A 3 -7.47 0.53 4.38
CA CYS A 3 -6.35 0.85 3.50
C CYS A 3 -5.03 0.50 4.19
N PHE A 4 -4.14 -0.22 3.51
CA PHE A 4 -2.83 -0.59 4.06
C PHE A 4 -1.95 0.63 4.38
N ILE A 5 -2.12 1.74 3.65
CA ILE A 5 -1.26 2.91 3.77
C ILE A 5 -1.72 3.84 4.89
N CYS A 6 -3.00 4.19 4.93
CA CYS A 6 -3.53 5.19 5.87
C CYS A 6 -4.47 4.61 6.93
N GLU A 7 -4.69 3.29 6.92
CA GLU A 7 -5.53 2.55 7.89
C GLU A 7 -7.00 2.97 7.95
N ASN A 8 -7.40 3.95 7.14
CA ASN A 8 -8.79 4.38 6.99
C ASN A 8 -9.65 3.27 6.37
N GLU A 9 -10.91 3.25 6.78
CA GLU A 9 -11.91 2.34 6.23
C GLU A 9 -12.20 2.66 4.76
N ILE A 10 -12.25 1.62 3.92
CA ILE A 10 -12.62 1.71 2.51
C ILE A 10 -14.10 1.39 2.40
N LYS A 11 -14.92 2.43 2.20
CA LYS A 11 -16.39 2.33 2.18
C LYS A 11 -16.93 1.82 0.85
N ASP A 12 -16.36 2.27 -0.27
CA ASP A 12 -16.99 2.08 -1.59
C ASP A 12 -16.28 1.04 -2.46
N GLY A 13 -15.38 0.23 -1.89
CA GLY A 13 -14.56 -0.71 -2.66
C GLY A 13 -13.54 -0.04 -3.61
N ASN A 14 -13.58 1.28 -3.77
CA ASN A 14 -12.68 2.07 -4.59
C ASN A 14 -11.24 2.02 -4.10
N GLY A 15 -10.30 1.94 -5.05
CA GLY A 15 -8.86 1.81 -4.79
C GLY A 15 -8.22 0.75 -5.69
N ILE A 16 -7.00 0.35 -5.33
CA ILE A 16 -6.27 -0.70 -6.04
C ILE A 16 -5.90 -1.82 -5.07
N ASN A 17 -5.82 -3.04 -5.61
CA ASN A 17 -5.15 -4.15 -4.95
C ASN A 17 -3.69 -4.13 -5.37
N LEU A 18 -2.78 -4.10 -4.39
CA LEU A 18 -1.36 -4.27 -4.61
C LEU A 18 -0.91 -5.53 -3.88
N LEU A 19 -0.62 -6.59 -4.65
CA LEU A 19 -0.41 -7.94 -4.12
C LEU A 19 -1.63 -8.38 -3.29
N ASN A 20 -1.43 -8.78 -2.03
CA ASN A 20 -2.50 -9.19 -1.11
C ASN A 20 -3.06 -8.05 -0.25
N GLU A 21 -2.67 -6.80 -0.51
CA GLU A 21 -3.07 -5.64 0.31
C GLU A 21 -3.90 -4.66 -0.54
N LYS A 22 -4.81 -3.93 0.11
CA LYS A 22 -5.69 -2.95 -0.57
C LYS A 22 -5.34 -1.52 -0.17
N ILE A 23 -5.25 -0.65 -1.18
CA ILE A 23 -4.92 0.77 -1.03
C ILE A 23 -6.14 1.59 -1.50
N CYS A 24 -6.60 2.54 -0.67
CA CYS A 24 -7.74 3.40 -1.03
C CYS A 24 -7.40 4.36 -2.18
N SER A 25 -8.41 4.78 -2.94
CA SER A 25 -8.26 5.68 -4.09
C SER A 25 -7.54 6.99 -3.76
N LEU A 26 -7.77 7.57 -2.57
CA LEU A 26 -7.09 8.79 -2.12
C LEU A 26 -5.58 8.59 -2.01
N CYS A 27 -5.13 7.49 -1.40
CA CYS A 27 -3.70 7.19 -1.31
C CYS A 27 -3.09 6.94 -2.69
N VAL A 28 -3.82 6.28 -3.60
CA VAL A 28 -3.37 6.05 -4.98
C VAL A 28 -3.16 7.38 -5.72
N ALA A 29 -4.13 8.29 -5.64
CA ALA A 29 -4.01 9.62 -6.23
C ALA A 29 -2.81 10.39 -5.65
N SER A 30 -2.67 10.39 -4.31
CA SER A 30 -1.53 11.04 -3.65
C SER A 30 -0.17 10.47 -4.09
N ILE A 31 -0.05 9.15 -4.29
CA ILE A 31 1.18 8.53 -4.79
C ILE A 31 1.51 8.96 -6.21
N GLY A 32 0.51 9.10 -7.08
CA GLY A 32 0.72 9.52 -8.48
C GLY A 32 1.17 10.98 -8.60
N GLU A 33 0.76 11.84 -7.67
CA GLU A 33 0.98 13.29 -7.74
C GLU A 33 2.19 13.77 -6.92
N ILE A 34 2.72 12.91 -6.03
CA ILE A 34 3.75 13.33 -5.09
C ILE A 34 5.13 13.44 -5.75
N LYS A 35 5.77 14.59 -5.58
CA LYS A 35 7.14 14.84 -6.02
C LYS A 35 8.15 14.09 -5.14
N ILE A 36 9.27 13.66 -5.72
CA ILE A 36 10.35 12.90 -5.05
C ILE A 36 10.92 13.64 -3.83
N ASN A 37 10.94 14.98 -3.85
CA ASN A 37 11.44 15.81 -2.76
C ASN A 37 10.40 16.13 -1.67
N HIS A 38 9.17 15.64 -1.79
CA HIS A 38 8.12 15.86 -0.79
C HIS A 38 8.32 14.95 0.42
N VAL A 39 8.03 15.46 1.63
CA VAL A 39 8.21 14.71 2.89
C VAL A 39 7.44 13.38 2.92
N LEU A 40 6.26 13.34 2.31
CA LEU A 40 5.43 12.13 2.25
C LEU A 40 5.93 11.10 1.21
N TYR A 41 6.88 11.45 0.34
CA TYR A 41 7.39 10.52 -0.67
C TYR A 41 8.04 9.30 -0.02
N ASN A 42 8.90 9.54 0.98
CA ASN A 42 9.56 8.48 1.73
C ASN A 42 8.54 7.64 2.52
N TYR A 43 7.51 8.27 3.09
CA TYR A 43 6.43 7.57 3.77
C TYR A 43 5.73 6.55 2.85
N TYR A 44 5.30 6.96 1.66
CA TYR A 44 4.65 6.05 0.72
C TYR A 44 5.60 4.98 0.19
N LYS A 45 6.86 5.35 -0.10
CA LYS A 45 7.89 4.41 -0.54
C LYS A 45 8.15 3.30 0.48
N ASP A 46 8.24 3.64 1.76
CA ASP A 46 8.44 2.66 2.83
C ASP A 46 7.21 1.74 2.98
N LYS A 47 5.99 2.30 2.98
CA LYS A 47 4.75 1.50 3.03
C LYS A 47 4.65 0.52 1.87
N ILE A 48 4.96 0.94 0.63
CA ILE A 48 4.95 0.06 -0.54
C ILE A 48 6.00 -1.05 -0.38
N ARG A 49 7.22 -0.71 0.08
CA ARG A 49 8.27 -1.71 0.34
C ARG A 49 7.84 -2.75 1.37
N ASP A 50 7.10 -2.34 2.40
CA ASP A 50 6.60 -3.26 3.42
C ASP A 50 5.56 -4.24 2.84
N ILE A 51 4.70 -3.79 1.91
CA ILE A 51 3.79 -4.69 1.17
C ILE A 51 4.61 -5.78 0.47
N TYR A 52 5.68 -5.42 -0.25
CA TYR A 52 6.54 -6.41 -0.92
C TYR A 52 7.19 -7.38 0.06
N ARG A 53 7.74 -6.90 1.19
CA ARG A 53 8.37 -7.75 2.22
C ARG A 53 7.40 -8.74 2.84
N LEU A 54 6.20 -8.28 3.21
CA LEU A 54 5.17 -9.14 3.79
C LEU A 54 4.73 -10.25 2.82
N ASN A 55 4.63 -9.92 1.53
CA ASN A 55 4.25 -10.89 0.51
C ASN A 55 5.39 -11.88 0.17
N MET A 56 6.67 -11.49 0.29
CA MET A 56 7.78 -12.45 0.20
C MET A 56 7.78 -13.42 1.39
N ASN A 57 7.56 -12.93 2.61
CA ASN A 57 7.50 -13.78 3.80
C ASN A 57 6.32 -14.75 3.75
N ARG A 58 5.15 -14.32 3.26
CA ARG A 58 4.00 -15.21 3.06
C ARG A 58 4.29 -16.33 2.06
N ASN A 59 5.06 -16.09 0.99
CA ASN A 59 5.44 -17.12 0.02
C ASN A 59 6.36 -18.22 0.59
N ILE A 60 7.09 -17.95 1.67
CA ILE A 60 7.94 -18.95 2.33
C ILE A 60 7.06 -19.91 3.15
N ILE A 61 6.03 -19.41 3.82
CA ILE A 61 5.15 -20.21 4.67
C ILE A 61 4.29 -21.19 3.85
N ILE A 62 3.88 -20.82 2.63
CA ILE A 62 3.01 -21.68 1.80
C ILE A 62 3.81 -22.81 1.10
N LYS A 63 5.15 -22.73 1.11
CA LYS A 63 6.04 -23.74 0.50
C LYS A 63 6.68 -24.71 1.51
N SER A 64 6.29 -24.64 2.79
CA SER A 64 6.79 -25.54 3.84
C SER A 64 5.78 -26.65 4.14
#